data_AF-A0A6P0RPD7-F1
#
_entry.id   AF-A0A6P0RPD7-F1
#
_cell.length_a   1.000
_cell.length_b   1.000
_cell.length_c   1.000
_cell.angle_alpha   90.00
_cell.angle_beta   90.00
_cell.angle_gamma   90.00
#
_symmetry.space_group_name_H-M   'P 1'
#
loop_
_entity.id
_entity.type
_entity.pdbx_description
1 polymer ?
#
loop_
_entity_poly.entity_id
_entity_poly.type
_entity_poly.pdbx_seq_one_letter_code
_entity_poly.pdbx_strand_id
1 'polypeptide(L)'
;MSKLTAAKSTLLIVIVGILSLSALPLQAAIRQQVNPSLTEVNHKHIALTWGDIWERLRRKKGKKGSRGDNKNKLLCLITPGKLRSAYEKGTIKVWGEQPLFLWQGVMEGIEVRHLRSNKLIWSQTLEPTTNRITYQGEELEPEQVYFWRETVPLDTLPTKITFRIMNKEERDRISTELAELESQLETEGASESDIILAQVNYFAERQLWSDALQEAYSVENPSGELADFIAKFEAHNFCPPQGDN
;
A
#
# COMPACT_ATOMS: atom_id res chain seq x y z
N MET A 1 -46.39 -38.55 -44.33
CA MET A 1 -46.32 -38.55 -45.80
C MET A 1 -45.13 -37.67 -46.18
N SER A 2 -43.92 -38.23 -46.36
CA SER A 2 -43.30 -38.58 -47.65
C SER A 2 -43.43 -37.44 -48.69
N LYS A 3 -42.37 -36.87 -49.27
CA LYS A 3 -41.28 -37.53 -50.02
C LYS A 3 -40.02 -36.66 -50.18
N LEU A 4 -38.88 -37.35 -50.22
CA LEU A 4 -37.63 -37.00 -50.90
C LEU A 4 -37.86 -36.66 -52.39
N THR A 5 -37.03 -35.77 -52.93
CA THR A 5 -36.49 -35.93 -54.30
C THR A 5 -35.03 -35.54 -54.35
N ALA A 6 -34.22 -36.49 -54.79
CA ALA A 6 -32.81 -36.38 -55.14
C ALA A 6 -32.67 -36.42 -56.67
N ALA A 7 -31.64 -35.76 -57.22
CA ALA A 7 -31.06 -36.05 -58.54
C ALA A 7 -29.57 -35.65 -58.45
N LYS A 8 -28.61 -36.60 -58.33
CA LYS A 8 -27.92 -37.37 -59.39
C LYS A 8 -27.14 -36.46 -60.37
N SER A 9 -25.81 -36.39 -60.24
CA SER A 9 -24.79 -37.17 -61.00
C SER A 9 -24.40 -36.43 -62.29
N THR A 10 -23.14 -36.09 -62.62
CA THR A 10 -21.95 -36.89 -63.00
C THR A 10 -20.83 -35.85 -63.30
N LEU A 11 -19.63 -35.86 -62.72
CA LEU A 11 -18.40 -36.63 -62.99
C LEU A 11 -17.50 -36.12 -64.16
N LEU A 12 -16.24 -35.76 -63.80
CA LEU A 12 -14.95 -35.80 -64.55
C LEU A 12 -14.72 -34.75 -65.68
N ILE A 13 -13.56 -34.09 -65.89
CA ILE A 13 -12.13 -34.47 -65.83
C ILE A 13 -11.21 -33.23 -65.61
N VAL A 14 -10.23 -33.39 -64.69
CA VAL A 14 -8.79 -32.98 -64.65
C VAL A 14 -8.27 -31.84 -65.55
N ILE A 15 -7.51 -30.90 -64.97
CA ILE A 15 -6.13 -30.53 -65.37
C ILE A 15 -5.35 -29.97 -64.16
N VAL A 16 -4.15 -30.52 -64.00
CA VAL A 16 -3.10 -30.23 -63.02
C VAL A 16 -2.41 -28.91 -63.34
N GLY A 17 -2.18 -28.07 -62.33
CA GLY A 17 -1.37 -26.86 -62.42
C GLY A 17 -0.77 -26.52 -61.07
N ILE A 18 0.34 -27.20 -60.73
CA ILE A 18 1.17 -26.93 -59.56
C ILE A 18 1.92 -25.62 -59.82
N LEU A 19 1.57 -24.56 -59.09
CA LEU A 19 2.47 -23.44 -58.83
C LEU A 19 2.55 -23.24 -57.32
N SER A 20 3.69 -23.71 -56.81
CA SER A 20 4.20 -23.47 -55.47
C SER A 20 4.27 -21.98 -55.14
N LEU A 21 3.39 -21.51 -54.25
CA LEU A 21 3.71 -20.42 -53.35
C LEU A 21 3.62 -20.96 -51.92
N SER A 22 4.80 -21.15 -51.33
CA SER A 22 5.01 -21.35 -49.90
C SER A 22 4.51 -20.14 -49.12
N ALA A 23 3.21 -20.13 -48.78
CA ALA A 23 2.70 -19.28 -47.71
C ALA A 23 2.88 -20.04 -46.40
N LEU A 24 3.80 -19.52 -45.59
CA LEU A 24 4.15 -20.00 -44.26
C LEU A 24 2.89 -20.32 -43.44
N PRO A 25 2.85 -21.46 -42.71
CA PRO A 25 1.82 -21.62 -41.70
C PRO A 25 2.06 -20.55 -40.65
N LEU A 26 1.12 -19.61 -40.52
CA LEU A 26 0.87 -18.89 -39.28
C LEU A 26 0.35 -19.93 -38.27
N GLN A 27 1.24 -20.82 -37.84
CA GLN A 27 1.17 -21.30 -36.48
C GLN A 27 1.38 -20.05 -35.65
N ALA A 28 0.28 -19.51 -35.14
CA ALA A 28 0.29 -18.77 -33.90
C ALA A 28 0.92 -19.70 -32.86
N ALA A 29 2.25 -19.75 -32.85
CA ALA A 29 3.03 -20.10 -31.71
C ALA A 29 2.74 -18.99 -30.69
N ILE A 30 1.58 -19.09 -30.05
CA ILE A 30 1.42 -18.64 -28.67
C ILE A 30 2.35 -19.59 -27.90
N ARG A 31 3.66 -19.30 -27.97
CA ARG A 31 4.52 -19.51 -26.82
C ARG A 31 3.79 -18.72 -25.75
N GLN A 32 3.07 -19.42 -24.87
CA GLN A 32 3.03 -18.94 -23.50
C GLN A 32 4.50 -18.80 -23.13
N GLN A 33 5.01 -17.57 -23.18
CA GLN A 33 5.93 -17.13 -22.15
C GLN A 33 5.15 -17.23 -20.84
N VAL A 34 5.02 -18.47 -20.35
CA VAL A 34 5.16 -18.69 -18.93
C VAL A 34 6.56 -18.17 -18.68
N ASN A 35 6.68 -16.90 -18.29
CA ASN A 35 7.89 -16.45 -17.63
C ASN A 35 7.98 -17.36 -16.39
N PRO A 36 8.94 -18.29 -16.30
CA PRO A 36 9.26 -18.86 -15.01
C PRO A 36 10.13 -17.80 -14.35
N SER A 37 9.49 -16.70 -13.94
CA SER A 37 10.03 -15.79 -12.96
C SER A 37 9.09 -15.74 -11.76
N LEU A 38 8.60 -16.92 -11.35
CA LEU A 38 8.80 -17.29 -9.96
C LEU A 38 10.30 -17.52 -9.84
N THR A 39 11.05 -16.42 -9.74
CA THR A 39 12.28 -16.44 -8.99
C THR A 39 11.88 -17.01 -7.65
N GLU A 40 12.21 -18.28 -7.45
CA GLU A 40 12.58 -18.88 -6.19
C GLU A 40 13.15 -17.76 -5.31
N VAL A 41 12.28 -17.17 -4.50
CA VAL A 41 12.69 -16.17 -3.51
C VAL A 41 13.48 -17.00 -2.54
N ASN A 42 14.80 -16.97 -2.71
CA ASN A 42 15.74 -17.57 -1.80
C ASN A 42 15.54 -16.84 -0.47
N HIS A 43 14.65 -17.36 0.39
CA HIS A 43 14.20 -16.80 1.68
C HIS A 43 15.32 -16.72 2.75
N LYS A 44 16.57 -16.54 2.32
CA LYS A 44 17.66 -16.00 3.13
C LYS A 44 17.78 -14.48 2.97
N HIS A 45 16.67 -13.80 2.68
CA HIS A 45 16.59 -12.36 2.91
C HIS A 45 16.57 -12.17 4.42
N ILE A 46 17.60 -11.52 4.94
CA ILE A 46 17.78 -11.20 6.36
C ILE A 46 16.49 -10.52 6.84
N ALA A 47 15.67 -11.26 7.61
CA ALA A 47 14.50 -10.68 8.25
C ALA A 47 14.99 -9.51 9.11
N LEU A 48 14.53 -8.30 8.79
CA LEU A 48 14.93 -7.12 9.52
C LEU A 48 14.39 -7.24 10.94
N THR A 49 15.21 -6.82 11.90
CA THR A 49 14.76 -6.66 13.29
C THR A 49 13.89 -5.42 13.43
N TRP A 50 13.16 -5.28 14.54
CA TRP A 50 12.50 -4.01 14.90
C TRP A 50 13.48 -2.83 14.95
N GLY A 51 14.73 -3.09 15.33
CA GLY A 51 15.81 -2.11 15.27
C GLY A 51 16.11 -1.65 13.84
N ASP A 52 16.20 -2.58 12.89
CA ASP A 52 16.45 -2.25 11.48
C ASP A 52 15.27 -1.50 10.84
N ILE A 53 14.03 -1.88 11.15
CA ILE A 53 12.83 -1.14 10.75
C ILE A 53 12.91 0.30 11.27
N TRP A 54 13.26 0.46 12.54
CA TRP A 54 13.43 1.77 13.17
C TRP A 54 14.50 2.61 12.46
N GLU A 55 15.66 2.03 12.16
CA GLU A 55 16.76 2.70 11.45
C GLU A 55 16.35 3.18 10.05
N ARG A 56 15.51 2.42 9.35
CA ARG A 56 14.98 2.80 8.03
C ARG A 56 13.93 3.91 8.13
N LEU A 57 13.05 3.82 9.12
CA LEU A 57 11.95 4.76 9.32
C LEU A 57 12.42 6.13 9.83
N ARG A 58 13.35 6.13 10.80
CA ARG A 58 13.94 7.36 11.33
C ARG A 58 14.87 7.95 10.27
N ARG A 59 14.37 8.86 9.43
CA ARG A 59 15.25 9.56 8.48
C ARG A 59 16.48 10.10 9.24
N LYS A 60 17.68 9.73 8.79
CA LYS A 60 18.93 10.24 9.39
C LYS A 60 18.90 11.76 9.33
N LYS A 61 18.94 12.42 10.50
CA LYS A 61 19.05 13.88 10.57
C LYS A 61 20.25 14.31 9.74
N GLY A 62 20.00 15.00 8.63
CA GLY A 62 21.08 15.64 7.87
C GLY A 62 21.80 16.64 8.76
N LYS A 63 23.12 16.76 8.60
CA LYS A 63 23.91 17.83 9.23
C LYS A 63 23.49 19.19 8.63
N LYS A 64 22.41 19.79 9.11
CA LYS A 64 22.04 21.17 8.78
C LYS A 64 21.61 21.90 10.05
N GLY A 65 22.12 23.14 10.18
CA GLY A 65 22.17 23.91 11.41
C GLY A 65 20.80 24.16 12.05
N SER A 66 20.79 24.10 13.38
CA SER A 66 19.66 24.46 14.22
C SER A 66 19.42 25.97 14.14
N ARG A 67 18.25 26.38 13.66
CA ARG A 67 17.73 27.74 13.81
C ARG A 67 16.23 27.65 14.09
N GLY A 68 15.80 28.28 15.20
CA GLY A 68 14.40 28.61 15.48
C GLY A 68 13.67 27.58 16.36
N ASP A 69 13.59 27.91 17.65
CA ASP A 69 12.81 27.20 18.67
C ASP A 69 11.41 27.83 18.72
N ASN A 70 10.52 27.45 17.79
CA ASN A 70 9.12 27.86 17.88
C ASN A 70 8.36 26.80 18.69
N LYS A 71 8.18 27.09 19.99
CA LYS A 71 7.66 26.17 21.03
C LYS A 71 6.15 25.88 20.94
N ASN A 72 5.46 26.37 19.90
CA ASN A 72 4.12 25.91 19.61
C ASN A 72 4.25 24.60 18.85
N LYS A 73 3.98 23.48 19.52
CA LYS A 73 3.98 22.13 18.95
C LYS A 73 2.87 22.08 17.88
N LEU A 74 3.22 22.48 16.66
CA LEU A 74 2.33 22.47 15.50
C LEU A 74 1.82 21.04 15.29
N LEU A 75 0.51 20.92 15.07
CA LEU A 75 -0.12 19.68 14.67
C LEU A 75 0.65 19.08 13.48
N CYS A 76 1.05 17.82 13.62
CA CYS A 76 1.81 17.13 12.62
C CYS A 76 1.20 15.78 12.24
N LEU A 77 0.70 15.72 11.01
CA LEU A 77 0.13 14.53 10.41
C LEU A 77 1.26 13.61 9.90
N ILE A 78 1.29 12.34 10.32
CA ILE A 78 2.39 11.41 10.02
C ILE A 78 1.97 10.37 8.96
N THR A 79 0.99 9.53 9.27
CA THR A 79 0.47 8.54 8.32
C THR A 79 -1.05 8.60 8.27
N PRO A 80 -1.66 8.36 7.10
CA PRO A 80 -1.02 8.24 5.80
C PRO A 80 -0.55 9.59 5.23
N GLY A 81 0.53 9.58 4.44
CA GLY A 81 0.90 10.70 3.56
C GLY A 81 2.24 11.42 3.80
N LYS A 82 2.87 11.35 4.99
CA LYS A 82 4.14 12.08 5.27
C LYS A 82 5.39 11.23 5.07
N LEU A 83 5.30 9.95 5.42
CA LEU A 83 6.41 9.00 5.39
C LEU A 83 6.70 8.54 3.96
N ARG A 84 7.22 9.45 3.13
CA ARG A 84 7.59 9.17 1.73
C ARG A 84 8.93 8.43 1.63
N SER A 85 9.04 7.51 0.66
CA SER A 85 10.37 7.11 0.18
C SER A 85 11.08 8.29 -0.46
N ALA A 86 12.42 8.34 -0.38
CA ALA A 86 13.23 9.39 -1.02
C ALA A 86 13.07 9.41 -2.56
N TYR A 87 12.56 8.33 -3.15
CA TYR A 87 12.48 8.11 -4.59
C TYR A 87 11.07 8.30 -5.17
N GLU A 88 10.01 8.34 -4.33
CA GLU A 88 8.64 8.48 -4.82
C GLU A 88 8.25 9.94 -5.02
N LYS A 89 7.99 10.30 -6.28
CA LYS A 89 7.33 11.54 -6.68
C LYS A 89 5.83 11.26 -6.87
N GLY A 90 4.97 11.73 -5.96
CA GLY A 90 3.52 11.58 -6.09
C GLY A 90 2.81 11.56 -4.73
N THR A 91 1.51 11.26 -4.78
CA THR A 91 0.69 10.95 -3.61
C THR A 91 1.08 9.56 -3.08
N ILE A 92 1.28 9.42 -1.77
CA ILE A 92 1.57 8.13 -1.13
C ILE A 92 0.43 7.15 -1.41
N LYS A 93 0.78 5.95 -1.86
CA LYS A 93 -0.15 4.82 -1.95
C LYS A 93 -0.30 4.13 -0.60
N VAL A 94 -1.52 3.70 -0.30
CA VAL A 94 -1.88 2.93 0.89
C VAL A 94 -2.58 1.66 0.43
N TRP A 95 -2.18 0.51 0.97
CA TRP A 95 -2.79 -0.78 0.67
C TRP A 95 -4.12 -0.97 1.43
N GLY A 96 -4.18 -0.58 2.71
CA GLY A 96 -5.38 -0.71 3.53
C GLY A 96 -6.50 0.25 3.13
N GLU A 97 -7.73 -0.26 2.99
CA GLU A 97 -8.94 0.55 2.74
C GLU A 97 -9.47 1.24 4.01
N GLN A 98 -8.97 0.82 5.18
CA GLN A 98 -9.24 1.41 6.49
C GLN A 98 -7.91 1.84 7.14
N PRO A 99 -7.33 2.97 6.70
CA PRO A 99 -5.97 3.33 7.10
C PRO A 99 -5.87 3.71 8.58
N LEU A 100 -4.71 3.42 9.17
CA LEU A 100 -4.30 3.99 10.45
C LEU A 100 -3.82 5.44 10.30
N PHE A 101 -4.45 6.35 11.03
CA PHE A 101 -4.02 7.74 11.18
C PHE A 101 -3.12 7.88 12.40
N LEU A 102 -1.91 8.45 12.21
CA LEU A 102 -0.99 8.82 13.29
C LEU A 102 -0.60 10.29 13.18
N TRP A 103 -0.56 11.00 14.30
CA TRP A 103 -0.12 12.40 14.36
C TRP A 103 0.64 12.72 15.66
N GLN A 104 1.24 13.90 15.69
CA GLN A 104 1.85 14.51 16.86
C GLN A 104 1.27 15.90 17.10
N GLY A 105 0.96 16.21 18.36
CA GLY A 105 0.24 17.43 18.73
C GLY A 105 -1.18 17.10 19.20
N VAL A 106 -1.91 18.13 19.63
CA VAL A 106 -3.31 18.01 20.03
C VAL A 106 -4.18 18.14 18.79
N MET A 107 -5.19 17.28 18.67
CA MET A 107 -6.21 17.31 17.63
C MET A 107 -7.55 17.01 18.29
N GLU A 108 -8.54 17.89 18.14
CA GLU A 108 -9.87 17.72 18.76
C GLU A 108 -10.84 16.93 17.87
N GLY A 109 -10.54 16.83 16.58
CA GLY A 109 -11.30 16.01 15.66
C GLY A 109 -10.54 15.79 14.37
N ILE A 110 -10.85 14.69 13.70
CA ILE A 110 -10.27 14.30 12.41
C ILE A 110 -11.38 14.24 11.37
N GLU A 111 -11.07 14.66 10.14
CA GLU A 111 -11.93 14.40 8.99
C GLU A 111 -11.15 13.87 7.80
N VAL A 112 -11.78 12.98 7.05
CA VAL A 112 -11.32 12.42 5.78
C VAL A 112 -12.25 12.89 4.68
N ARG A 113 -11.67 13.43 3.62
CA ARG A 113 -12.41 14.00 2.49
C ARG A 113 -11.86 13.50 1.18
N HIS A 114 -12.75 13.39 0.20
CA HIS A 114 -12.37 13.12 -1.17
C HIS A 114 -11.67 14.35 -1.78
N LEU A 115 -10.50 14.17 -2.41
CA LEU A 115 -9.63 15.28 -2.79
C LEU A 115 -10.25 16.22 -3.83
N ARG A 116 -10.92 15.67 -4.86
CA ARG A 116 -11.43 16.47 -5.99
C ARG A 116 -12.75 17.17 -5.68
N SER A 117 -13.65 16.48 -5.00
CA SER A 117 -15.01 16.95 -4.71
C SER A 117 -15.12 17.66 -3.36
N ASN A 118 -14.10 17.54 -2.50
CA ASN A 118 -14.12 17.98 -1.11
C ASN A 118 -15.27 17.38 -0.28
N LYS A 119 -15.89 16.29 -0.77
CA LYS A 119 -16.97 15.57 -0.09
C LYS A 119 -16.42 15.00 1.22
N LEU A 120 -17.12 15.26 2.32
CA LEU A 120 -16.85 14.62 3.60
C LEU A 120 -17.15 13.12 3.48
N ILE A 121 -16.15 12.30 3.76
CA ILE A 121 -16.24 10.84 3.75
C ILE A 121 -16.47 10.34 5.16
N TRP A 122 -15.72 10.88 6.12
CA TRP A 122 -15.78 10.48 7.51
C TRP A 122 -15.23 11.59 8.40
N SER A 123 -15.74 11.67 9.63
CA SER A 123 -15.22 12.55 10.67
C SER A 123 -15.44 11.96 12.04
N GLN A 124 -14.55 12.26 12.98
CA GLN A 124 -14.65 11.82 14.37
C GLN A 124 -14.08 12.86 15.33
N THR A 125 -14.80 13.12 16.42
CA THR A 125 -14.28 13.87 17.57
C THR A 125 -13.31 12.99 18.36
N LEU A 126 -12.22 13.59 18.82
CA LEU A 126 -11.11 12.89 19.47
C LEU A 126 -10.92 13.40 20.90
N GLU A 127 -10.53 12.50 21.80
CA GLU A 127 -10.04 12.91 23.11
C GLU A 127 -8.67 13.61 22.97
N PRO A 128 -8.36 14.64 23.77
CA PRO A 128 -7.11 15.42 23.64
C PRO A 128 -5.81 14.61 23.76
N THR A 129 -5.87 13.43 24.37
CA THR A 129 -4.73 12.51 24.54
C THR A 129 -4.55 11.55 23.35
N THR A 130 -5.50 11.53 22.42
CA THR A 130 -5.48 10.65 21.25
C THR A 130 -4.43 11.17 20.26
N ASN A 131 -3.55 10.28 19.81
CA ASN A 131 -2.55 10.55 18.78
C ASN A 131 -2.61 9.56 17.61
N ARG A 132 -3.57 8.63 17.68
CA ARG A 132 -3.81 7.58 16.68
C ARG A 132 -5.28 7.23 16.57
N ILE A 133 -5.72 6.88 15.36
CA ILE A 133 -7.03 6.28 15.15
C ILE A 133 -7.06 5.49 13.85
N THR A 134 -7.63 4.29 13.87
CA THR A 134 -7.96 3.56 12.64
C THR A 134 -9.22 4.14 12.04
N TYR A 135 -9.25 4.33 10.73
CA TYR A 135 -10.46 4.76 10.02
C TYR A 135 -11.64 3.82 10.29
N GLN A 136 -12.78 4.37 10.73
CA GLN A 136 -14.00 3.61 11.11
C GLN A 136 -15.19 3.83 10.16
N GLY A 137 -14.97 4.51 9.02
CA GLY A 137 -16.01 4.71 8.01
C GLY A 137 -16.15 3.54 7.05
N GLU A 138 -16.95 3.73 5.99
CA GLU A 138 -17.02 2.79 4.86
C GLU A 138 -15.67 2.69 4.15
N GLU A 139 -15.30 1.48 3.72
CA GLU A 139 -14.05 1.20 3.01
C GLU A 139 -13.77 2.23 1.90
N LEU A 140 -12.56 2.76 1.91
CA LEU A 140 -12.15 3.75 0.94
C LEU A 140 -11.96 3.10 -0.44
N GLU A 141 -12.45 3.76 -1.48
CA GLU A 141 -12.48 3.19 -2.82
C GLU A 141 -11.08 3.10 -3.45
N PRO A 142 -10.76 2.00 -4.16
CA PRO A 142 -9.52 1.85 -4.92
C PRO A 142 -9.27 2.99 -5.91
N GLU A 143 -8.01 3.34 -6.08
CA GLU A 143 -7.51 4.42 -6.95
C GLU A 143 -7.96 5.85 -6.59
N GLN A 144 -8.88 6.02 -5.64
CA GLN A 144 -9.32 7.33 -5.21
C GLN A 144 -8.26 8.01 -4.34
N VAL A 145 -8.28 9.35 -4.39
CA VAL A 145 -7.37 10.21 -3.65
C VAL A 145 -8.14 10.95 -2.58
N TYR A 146 -7.68 10.81 -1.35
CA TYR A 146 -8.26 11.43 -0.18
C TYR A 146 -7.26 12.39 0.44
N PHE A 147 -7.76 13.26 1.30
CA PHE A 147 -6.94 13.94 2.28
C PHE A 147 -7.59 13.85 3.64
N TRP A 148 -6.75 13.96 4.67
CA TRP A 148 -7.22 14.07 6.03
C TRP A 148 -6.57 15.26 6.73
N ARG A 149 -7.27 15.75 7.76
CA ARG A 149 -6.92 16.96 8.50
C ARG A 149 -7.68 17.03 9.82
N GLU A 150 -7.30 17.99 10.65
CA GLU A 150 -8.08 18.37 11.81
C GLU A 150 -9.44 18.95 11.40
N THR A 151 -10.46 18.68 12.23
CA THR A 151 -11.80 19.25 12.10
C THR A 151 -11.77 20.71 12.53
N VAL A 152 -11.59 21.61 11.58
CA VAL A 152 -11.68 23.05 11.78
C VAL A 152 -12.71 23.66 10.81
N PRO A 153 -13.25 24.85 11.12
CA PRO A 153 -14.10 25.60 10.19
C PRO A 153 -13.49 25.73 8.78
N LEU A 154 -14.33 25.78 7.75
CA LEU A 154 -13.87 25.77 6.34
C LEU A 154 -13.05 27.01 5.94
N ASP A 155 -13.22 28.12 6.66
CA ASP A 155 -12.50 29.39 6.51
C ASP A 155 -11.09 29.35 7.13
N THR A 156 -10.84 28.42 8.05
CA THR A 156 -9.47 28.07 8.46
C THR A 156 -8.80 27.19 7.41
N LEU A 157 -7.50 27.43 7.18
CA LEU A 157 -6.65 26.60 6.31
C LEU A 157 -5.84 25.60 7.17
N PRO A 158 -6.43 24.47 7.60
CA PRO A 158 -5.69 23.46 8.33
C PRO A 158 -4.62 22.81 7.46
N THR A 159 -3.55 22.36 8.12
CA THR A 159 -2.62 21.40 7.53
C THR A 159 -3.41 20.17 7.09
N LYS A 160 -3.34 19.83 5.80
CA LYS A 160 -3.93 18.62 5.25
C LYS A 160 -2.87 17.79 4.56
N ILE A 161 -3.07 16.48 4.55
CA ILE A 161 -2.16 15.56 3.87
C ILE A 161 -2.94 14.58 3.01
N THR A 162 -2.40 14.28 1.84
CA THR A 162 -3.07 13.47 0.82
C THR A 162 -2.52 12.06 0.77
N PHE A 163 -3.38 11.11 0.47
CA PHE A 163 -3.02 9.72 0.20
C PHE A 163 -3.96 9.12 -0.85
N ARG A 164 -3.53 8.05 -1.50
CA ARG A 164 -4.29 7.34 -2.53
C ARG A 164 -4.45 5.89 -2.12
N ILE A 165 -5.66 5.35 -2.23
CA ILE A 165 -5.86 3.91 -2.08
C ILE A 165 -5.32 3.21 -3.32
N MET A 166 -4.52 2.19 -3.09
CA MET A 166 -3.94 1.36 -4.14
C MET A 166 -5.04 0.74 -5.02
N ASN A 167 -4.74 0.48 -6.29
CA ASN A 167 -5.71 -0.16 -7.17
C ASN A 167 -5.98 -1.61 -6.73
N LYS A 168 -7.11 -2.15 -7.17
CA LYS A 168 -7.56 -3.48 -6.74
C LYS A 168 -6.59 -4.61 -7.10
N GLU A 169 -6.04 -4.62 -8.30
CA GLU A 169 -5.13 -5.70 -8.76
C GLU A 169 -3.84 -5.75 -7.92
N GLU A 170 -3.22 -4.59 -7.68
CA GLU A 170 -2.00 -4.47 -6.88
C GLU A 170 -2.28 -4.85 -5.40
N ARG A 171 -3.45 -4.48 -4.87
CA ARG A 171 -3.89 -4.88 -3.53
C ARG A 171 -4.13 -6.38 -3.41
N ASP A 172 -4.90 -6.95 -4.32
CA ASP A 172 -5.24 -8.38 -4.32
C ASP A 172 -3.94 -9.23 -4.39
N ARG A 173 -2.95 -8.78 -5.17
CA ARG A 173 -1.63 -9.39 -5.20
C ARG A 173 -0.92 -9.32 -3.84
N ILE A 174 -0.85 -8.15 -3.22
CA ILE A 174 -0.23 -7.99 -1.90
C ILE A 174 -0.94 -8.85 -0.85
N SER A 175 -2.27 -8.87 -0.85
CA SER A 175 -3.06 -9.71 0.06
C SER A 175 -2.77 -11.19 -0.12
N THR A 176 -2.59 -11.64 -1.36
CA THR A 176 -2.21 -13.03 -1.65
C THR A 176 -0.81 -13.34 -1.14
N GLU A 177 0.17 -12.47 -1.43
CA GLU A 177 1.56 -12.65 -0.97
C GLU A 177 1.67 -12.64 0.57
N LEU A 178 0.89 -11.81 1.26
CA LEU A 178 0.84 -11.77 2.73
C LEU A 178 0.22 -13.03 3.33
N ALA A 179 -0.87 -13.53 2.74
CA ALA A 179 -1.51 -14.77 3.19
C ALA A 179 -0.60 -16.00 2.99
N GLU A 180 0.14 -16.05 1.87
CA GLU A 180 1.14 -17.08 1.62
C GLU A 180 2.29 -17.00 2.64
N LEU A 181 2.80 -15.80 2.91
CA LEU A 181 3.85 -15.55 3.90
C LEU A 181 3.42 -16.00 5.31
N GLU A 182 2.22 -15.62 5.75
CA GLU A 182 1.67 -16.01 7.04
C GLU A 182 1.51 -17.53 7.16
N SER A 183 0.87 -18.17 6.17
CA SER A 183 0.67 -19.62 6.16
C SER A 183 1.99 -20.42 6.18
N GLN A 184 3.02 -19.92 5.48
CA GLN A 184 4.35 -20.51 5.52
C GLN A 184 4.95 -20.41 6.94
N LEU A 185 4.92 -19.23 7.55
CA LEU A 185 5.50 -19.01 8.88
C LEU A 185 4.78 -19.80 9.97
N GLU A 186 3.46 -19.90 9.90
CA GLU A 186 2.66 -20.76 10.78
C GLU A 186 3.08 -22.24 10.66
N THR A 187 3.30 -22.71 9.43
CA THR A 187 3.76 -24.09 9.17
C THR A 187 5.17 -24.34 9.73
N GLU A 188 6.02 -23.32 9.72
CA GLU A 188 7.36 -23.33 10.32
C GLU A 188 7.35 -23.19 11.85
N GLY A 189 6.17 -22.96 12.45
CA GLY A 189 6.01 -22.80 13.90
C GLY A 189 6.46 -21.43 14.42
N ALA A 190 6.43 -20.39 13.58
CA ALA A 190 6.74 -19.03 13.97
C ALA A 190 5.75 -18.52 15.04
N SER A 191 6.22 -17.62 15.91
CA SER A 191 5.33 -16.96 16.86
C SER A 191 4.51 -15.85 16.18
N GLU A 192 3.40 -15.45 16.80
CA GLU A 192 2.58 -14.32 16.33
C GLU A 192 3.42 -13.04 16.15
N SER A 193 4.34 -12.76 17.09
CA SER A 193 5.26 -11.63 16.99
C SER A 193 6.21 -11.72 15.79
N ASP A 194 6.64 -12.93 15.41
CA ASP A 194 7.52 -13.12 14.25
C ASP A 194 6.75 -12.93 12.94
N ILE A 195 5.49 -13.38 12.90
CA ILE A 195 4.58 -13.18 11.76
C ILE A 195 4.33 -11.68 11.57
N ILE A 196 3.99 -10.94 12.62
CA ILE A 196 3.79 -9.48 12.55
C ILE A 196 5.06 -8.79 12.07
N LEU A 197 6.23 -9.15 12.61
CA LEU A 197 7.50 -8.58 12.16
C LEU A 197 7.74 -8.84 10.67
N ALA A 198 7.42 -10.05 10.18
CA ALA A 198 7.53 -10.40 8.77
C ALA A 198 6.58 -9.58 7.88
N GLN A 199 5.33 -9.37 8.31
CA GLN A 199 4.36 -8.53 7.59
C GLN A 199 4.80 -7.06 7.56
N VAL A 200 5.28 -6.51 8.69
CA VAL A 200 5.84 -5.15 8.74
C VAL A 200 7.03 -5.02 7.80
N ASN A 201 7.91 -6.03 7.77
CA ASN A 201 9.04 -6.07 6.84
C ASN A 201 8.60 -6.09 5.38
N TYR A 202 7.60 -6.91 5.05
CA TYR A 202 7.02 -7.00 3.72
C TYR A 202 6.58 -5.61 3.20
N PHE A 203 5.86 -4.86 4.03
CA PHE A 203 5.41 -3.50 3.69
C PHE A 203 6.57 -2.49 3.65
N ALA A 204 7.48 -2.54 4.64
CA ALA A 204 8.62 -1.63 4.73
C ALA A 204 9.58 -1.74 3.54
N GLU A 205 9.84 -2.97 3.05
CA GLU A 205 10.65 -3.22 1.87
C GLU A 205 10.03 -2.61 0.60
N ARG A 206 8.69 -2.64 0.51
CA ARG A 206 7.91 -2.00 -0.56
C ARG A 206 7.70 -0.50 -0.35
N GLN A 207 8.29 0.08 0.71
CA GLN A 207 8.12 1.49 1.10
C GLN A 207 6.68 1.89 1.45
N LEU A 208 5.83 0.91 1.76
CA LEU A 208 4.44 1.09 2.20
C LEU A 208 4.40 1.37 3.70
N TRP A 209 5.03 2.47 4.13
CA TRP A 209 5.22 2.79 5.55
C TRP A 209 3.92 3.01 6.32
N SER A 210 2.87 3.44 5.63
CA SER A 210 1.54 3.57 6.24
C SER A 210 1.00 2.21 6.67
N ASP A 211 1.12 1.23 5.78
CA ASP A 211 0.64 -0.13 6.01
C ASP A 211 1.57 -0.88 6.99
N ALA A 212 2.89 -0.66 6.89
CA ALA A 212 3.85 -1.21 7.86
C ALA A 212 3.56 -0.74 9.31
N LEU A 213 3.20 0.54 9.49
CA LEU A 213 2.81 1.06 10.79
C LEU A 213 1.42 0.58 11.20
N GLN A 214 0.50 0.42 10.26
CA GLN A 214 -0.81 -0.15 10.55
C GLN A 214 -0.67 -1.55 11.16
N GLU A 215 0.19 -2.40 10.61
CA GLU A 215 0.44 -3.72 11.18
C GLU A 215 1.17 -3.68 12.52
N ALA A 216 2.16 -2.81 12.70
CA ALA A 216 2.82 -2.67 14.00
C ALA A 216 1.85 -2.25 15.12
N TYR A 217 0.83 -1.45 14.78
CA TYR A 217 -0.17 -0.94 15.72
C TYR A 217 -1.46 -1.77 15.79
N SER A 218 -1.59 -2.85 15.02
CA SER A 218 -2.77 -3.74 15.07
C SER A 218 -2.77 -4.62 16.33
N VAL A 219 -1.60 -4.81 16.94
CA VAL A 219 -1.43 -5.55 18.20
C VAL A 219 -1.96 -4.70 19.37
N GLU A 220 -3.04 -5.15 20.01
CA GLU A 220 -3.69 -4.42 21.10
C GLU A 220 -2.78 -4.23 22.32
N ASN A 221 -1.98 -5.24 22.65
CA ASN A 221 -1.10 -5.25 23.83
C ASN A 221 0.35 -5.59 23.40
N PRO A 222 1.06 -4.68 22.74
CA PRO A 222 2.42 -4.92 22.28
C PRO A 222 3.34 -5.16 23.47
N SER A 223 4.30 -6.08 23.32
CA SER A 223 5.30 -6.39 24.34
C SER A 223 6.69 -6.54 23.72
N GLY A 224 7.73 -6.63 24.55
CA GLY A 224 9.11 -6.82 24.11
C GLY A 224 9.56 -5.75 23.10
N GLU A 225 10.18 -6.19 22.01
CA GLU A 225 10.75 -5.29 21.00
C GLU A 225 9.70 -4.43 20.26
N LEU A 226 8.47 -4.93 20.10
CA LEU A 226 7.40 -4.18 19.46
C LEU A 226 6.96 -3.01 20.34
N ALA A 227 6.82 -3.22 21.65
CA ALA A 227 6.52 -2.14 22.60
C ALA A 227 7.62 -1.05 22.58
N ASP A 228 8.89 -1.48 22.54
CA ASP A 228 10.03 -0.57 22.42
C ASP A 228 10.03 0.22 21.11
N PHE A 229 9.68 -0.44 19.99
CA PHE A 229 9.54 0.20 18.69
C PHE A 229 8.45 1.29 18.71
N ILE A 230 7.26 0.97 19.23
CA ILE A 230 6.14 1.91 19.36
C ILE A 230 6.52 3.09 20.26
N ALA A 231 7.14 2.83 21.41
CA ALA A 231 7.59 3.89 22.32
C ALA A 231 8.63 4.81 21.66
N LYS A 232 9.59 4.25 20.91
CA LYS A 232 10.58 5.05 20.14
C LYS A 232 9.92 5.87 19.05
N PHE A 233 8.94 5.31 18.35
CA PHE A 233 8.16 6.02 17.34
C PHE A 233 7.44 7.22 17.95
N GLU A 234 6.67 7.00 19.02
CA GLU A 234 5.88 8.06 19.67
C GLU A 234 6.76 9.18 20.23
N ALA A 235 7.93 8.85 20.76
CA ALA A 235 8.91 9.80 21.29
C ALA A 235 9.69 10.57 20.19
N HIS A 236 9.71 10.07 18.95
CA HIS A 236 10.54 10.65 17.90
C HIS A 236 9.89 11.86 17.22
N ASN A 237 10.63 12.95 17.11
CA ASN A 237 10.13 14.13 16.39
C ASN A 237 10.22 13.94 14.86
N PHE A 238 9.12 13.48 14.24
CA PHE A 238 8.96 13.36 12.78
C PHE A 238 8.78 14.71 12.07
N CYS A 239 8.71 15.80 12.83
CA CYS A 239 8.25 17.11 12.39
C CYS A 239 9.16 18.20 12.98
N PRO A 240 10.47 18.19 12.66
CA PRO A 240 11.34 19.25 13.10
C PRO A 240 10.82 20.60 12.58
N PRO A 241 10.98 21.70 13.33
CA PRO A 241 10.57 23.02 12.88
C PRO A 241 11.15 23.29 11.50
N GLN A 242 10.29 23.63 10.54
CA GLN A 242 10.75 24.10 9.24
C GLN A 242 11.28 25.52 9.47
N GLY A 243 12.56 25.74 9.16
CA GLY A 243 13.10 27.09 9.15
C GLY A 243 12.42 27.86 8.02
N ASP A 244 11.78 28.98 8.36
CA ASP A 244 11.28 29.95 7.38
C ASP A 244 12.47 30.46 6.54
N ASN A 245 12.32 30.43 5.20
CA ASN A 245 13.27 31.03 4.26
C ASN A 245 13.01 32.53 4.12
#